data_AF-A0AAW5WU45-F1
#
_entry.id   AF-A0AAW5WU45-F1
#
_cell.length_a   1.000
_cell.length_b   1.000
_cell.length_c   1.000
_cell.angle_alpha   90.00
_cell.angle_beta   90.00
_cell.angle_gamma   90.00
#
_symmetry.space_group_name_H-M   'P 1'
#
loop_
_entity.id
_entity.type
_entity.pdbx_description
1 polymer ?
#
loop_
_entity_poly.entity_id
_entity_poly.type
_entity_poly.pdbx_seq_one_letter_code
_entity_poly.pdbx_strand_id
1 'polypeptide(L)'
;MTYALIRSHDGKAEERINFADLYNTWSREFALSQTFQVSFTMRYLPGFEYVFNLAKIQAEVLFNGQVYKIKEVEPITNEQGVVTNKITAVNALIDKLRNLRLPEANKDSNSSASDSSSDSQQPGTVIQRAQADQTYSLDSVMHQFFDNNDQGIRYELHGQFIDQPAQAQGSCFDYLTSNLAAFGGYWIPDGNTLKIYDLPSLTHKTGETFRYLYHSPNVDIQSSSTDMVNSVQYQAGKMEKTVTTGDDNTPVTKNAQGVIDYARSWLGVPYILGGRTTAGTDCAGFVHFVYAKFGIDIGWTTRSQESSFHEVSTPQTGDVGFYGAHGNPYHICLFLDANTIIFEPQPGEACKEEPASWYYPSWVARNDQMAAIISGGENADDSGSSSSTTEFYQLSGTYKNQDSIDKYDEHRGEVQTLDTLYDQNAVNNWLENHLQVEPVTTMTWTHKDNFHYELGDSIHTIDPELNVDADMVIFSYTVNDFNPVDATINFNNTGKAMKDINAILLKSITNINTDVGNTGFNGATGGRHENHFNNMVLLTKEEQEKIKKFVDS
;
A
#
# COMPACT_ATOMS: atom_id res chain seq x y z
N MET A 1 -31.20 19.63 -23.25
CA MET A 1 -31.72 19.86 -21.88
C MET A 1 -31.42 18.62 -21.08
N THR A 2 -30.68 18.76 -19.99
CA THR A 2 -30.44 17.68 -19.01
C THR A 2 -31.77 17.23 -18.41
N TYR A 3 -31.98 15.92 -18.27
CA TYR A 3 -33.16 15.34 -17.64
C TYR A 3 -32.79 14.06 -16.90
N ALA A 4 -33.60 13.71 -15.90
CA ALA A 4 -33.51 12.45 -15.17
C ALA A 4 -34.85 11.70 -15.25
N LEU A 5 -34.78 10.38 -15.24
CA LEU A 5 -35.93 9.47 -15.30
C LEU A 5 -35.93 8.56 -14.08
N ILE A 6 -37.10 8.12 -13.66
CA ILE A 6 -37.25 6.99 -12.73
C ILE A 6 -37.81 5.81 -13.51
N ARG A 7 -37.14 4.66 -13.38
CA ARG A 7 -37.57 3.38 -13.89
C ARG A 7 -37.93 2.45 -12.73
N SER A 8 -39.06 1.76 -12.85
CA SER A 8 -39.50 0.78 -11.86
C SER A 8 -38.50 -0.37 -11.70
N HIS A 9 -38.54 -1.03 -10.54
CA HIS A 9 -37.66 -2.17 -10.25
C HIS A 9 -37.79 -3.31 -11.28
N ASP A 10 -38.98 -3.52 -11.86
CA ASP A 10 -39.22 -4.53 -12.89
C ASP A 10 -38.87 -4.07 -14.32
N GLY A 11 -38.41 -2.82 -14.47
CA GLY A 11 -38.00 -2.22 -15.74
C GLY A 11 -39.16 -1.88 -16.69
N LYS A 12 -40.42 -2.08 -16.29
CA LYS A 12 -41.58 -1.96 -17.19
C LYS A 12 -42.19 -0.56 -17.26
N ALA A 13 -41.89 0.29 -16.29
CA ALA A 13 -42.37 1.64 -16.22
C ALA A 13 -41.19 2.60 -16.11
N GLU A 14 -41.24 3.69 -16.86
CA GLU A 14 -40.23 4.73 -16.86
C GLU A 14 -40.94 6.08 -17.03
N GLU A 15 -40.60 7.06 -16.20
CA GLU A 15 -41.23 8.39 -16.23
C GLU A 15 -40.22 9.49 -15.89
N ARG A 16 -40.40 10.66 -16.49
CA ARG A 16 -39.52 11.81 -16.29
C ARG A 16 -39.77 12.49 -14.95
N ILE A 17 -38.70 12.82 -14.24
CA ILE A 17 -38.77 13.58 -13.00
C ILE A 17 -39.10 15.05 -13.31
N ASN A 18 -39.92 15.66 -12.47
CA ASN A 18 -40.25 17.08 -12.55
C ASN A 18 -38.98 17.94 -12.46
N PHE A 19 -38.72 18.75 -13.50
CA PHE A 19 -37.54 19.63 -13.53
C PHE A 19 -37.51 20.61 -12.35
N ALA A 20 -38.65 21.11 -11.91
CA ALA A 20 -38.71 22.07 -10.80
C ALA A 20 -38.26 21.47 -9.45
N ASP A 21 -38.39 20.16 -9.29
CA ASP A 21 -37.91 19.45 -8.11
C ASP A 21 -36.39 19.27 -8.17
N LEU A 22 -35.86 18.94 -9.35
CA LEU A 22 -34.43 18.78 -9.59
C LEU A 22 -33.66 20.09 -9.48
N TYR A 23 -34.20 21.18 -10.04
CA TYR A 23 -33.50 22.46 -10.18
C TYR A 23 -32.90 22.98 -8.87
N ASN A 24 -33.60 22.84 -7.74
CA ASN A 24 -33.11 23.34 -6.45
C ASN A 24 -32.56 22.26 -5.52
N THR A 25 -32.80 20.98 -5.79
CA THR A 25 -32.54 19.92 -4.79
C THR A 25 -31.68 18.78 -5.31
N TRP A 26 -31.38 18.74 -6.61
CA TRP A 26 -30.46 17.76 -7.14
C TRP A 26 -29.05 17.97 -6.61
N SER A 27 -28.47 16.89 -6.12
CA SER A 27 -27.09 16.81 -5.66
C SER A 27 -26.47 15.54 -6.25
N ARG A 28 -25.37 15.70 -6.96
CA ARG A 28 -24.52 14.62 -7.44
C ARG A 28 -23.21 14.65 -6.67
N GLU A 29 -22.98 13.61 -5.88
CA GLU A 29 -21.87 13.50 -4.93
C GLU A 29 -20.97 12.36 -5.35
N PHE A 30 -19.85 12.72 -5.98
CA PHE A 30 -18.87 11.78 -6.49
C PHE A 30 -17.58 11.94 -5.71
N ALA A 31 -17.03 10.84 -5.22
CA ALA A 31 -15.75 10.74 -4.56
C ALA A 31 -15.02 9.52 -5.11
N LEU A 32 -13.83 9.75 -5.65
CA LEU A 32 -13.00 8.74 -6.27
C LEU A 32 -12.88 7.51 -5.37
N SER A 33 -13.11 6.32 -5.92
CA SER A 33 -13.03 5.04 -5.20
C SER A 33 -13.90 4.90 -3.93
N GLN A 34 -14.90 5.76 -3.74
CA GLN A 34 -15.74 5.79 -2.52
C GLN A 34 -17.22 5.90 -2.85
N THR A 35 -17.65 7.08 -3.30
CA THR A 35 -19.06 7.47 -3.36
C THR A 35 -19.41 7.87 -4.78
N PHE A 36 -20.48 7.30 -5.32
CA PHE A 36 -21.05 7.71 -6.60
C PHE A 36 -22.57 7.71 -6.44
N GLN A 37 -23.09 8.82 -5.92
CA GLN A 37 -24.50 8.92 -5.58
C GLN A 37 -25.16 10.17 -6.14
N VAL A 38 -26.47 10.10 -6.27
CA VAL A 38 -27.34 11.23 -6.57
C VAL A 38 -28.43 11.30 -5.52
N SER A 39 -28.77 12.51 -5.08
CA SER A 39 -29.88 12.77 -4.19
C SER A 39 -30.71 13.95 -4.69
N PHE A 40 -32.01 13.92 -4.40
CA PHE A 40 -32.95 14.98 -4.76
C PHE A 40 -34.23 14.84 -3.96
N THR A 41 -35.07 15.88 -3.97
CA THR A 41 -36.42 15.79 -3.41
C THR A 41 -37.45 15.66 -4.53
N MET A 42 -38.58 15.03 -4.23
CA MET A 42 -39.73 14.94 -5.11
C MET A 42 -40.96 15.39 -4.34
N ARG A 43 -41.79 16.25 -4.95
CA ARG A 43 -43.06 16.69 -4.36
C ARG A 43 -44.22 15.94 -5.00
N TYR A 44 -45.21 15.57 -4.21
CA TYR A 44 -46.46 15.03 -4.73
C TYR A 44 -47.29 16.16 -5.36
N LEU A 45 -47.17 16.33 -6.67
CA LEU A 45 -47.80 17.41 -7.44
C LEU A 45 -48.73 16.86 -8.53
N PRO A 46 -49.82 17.58 -8.87
CA PRO A 46 -50.67 17.24 -10.00
C PRO A 46 -49.88 17.12 -11.31
N GLY A 47 -50.02 16.00 -12.00
CA GLY A 47 -49.30 15.66 -13.23
C GLY A 47 -47.97 14.92 -13.02
N PHE A 48 -47.52 14.76 -11.77
CA PHE A 48 -46.29 14.04 -11.40
C PHE A 48 -46.52 12.95 -10.34
N GLU A 49 -47.78 12.61 -10.04
CA GLU A 49 -48.13 11.60 -9.05
C GLU A 49 -47.61 10.21 -9.44
N TYR A 50 -47.57 9.92 -10.74
CA TYR A 50 -47.08 8.64 -11.24
C TYR A 50 -45.59 8.45 -10.96
N VAL A 51 -44.75 9.42 -11.34
CA VAL A 51 -43.30 9.38 -11.09
C VAL A 51 -42.99 9.40 -9.59
N PHE A 52 -43.75 10.16 -8.79
CA PHE A 52 -43.61 10.17 -7.34
C PHE A 52 -43.84 8.79 -6.73
N ASN A 53 -44.88 8.08 -7.17
CA ASN A 53 -45.21 6.74 -6.67
C ASN A 53 -44.28 5.63 -7.22
N LEU A 54 -43.60 5.90 -8.33
CA LEU A 54 -42.57 5.04 -8.92
C LEU A 54 -41.26 5.07 -8.11
N ALA A 55 -40.95 6.20 -7.46
CA ALA A 55 -39.73 6.45 -6.70
C ALA A 55 -39.69 5.65 -5.39
N LYS A 56 -39.45 4.34 -5.49
CA LYS A 56 -39.35 3.41 -4.35
C LYS A 56 -37.96 2.80 -4.26
N ILE A 57 -37.61 2.28 -3.09
CA ILE A 57 -36.39 1.50 -2.90
C ILE A 57 -36.32 0.38 -3.97
N GLN A 58 -35.13 0.18 -4.55
CA GLN A 58 -34.83 -0.69 -5.69
C GLN A 58 -35.27 -0.20 -7.09
N ALA A 59 -36.03 0.89 -7.20
CA ALA A 59 -36.22 1.56 -8.49
C ALA A 59 -34.91 2.22 -8.95
N GLU A 60 -34.83 2.55 -10.23
CA GLU A 60 -33.63 3.09 -10.86
C GLU A 60 -33.82 4.55 -11.25
N VAL A 61 -32.82 5.39 -10.98
CA VAL A 61 -32.69 6.74 -11.51
C VAL A 61 -31.74 6.68 -12.69
N LEU A 62 -32.19 7.13 -13.86
CA LEU A 62 -31.36 7.22 -15.06
C LEU A 62 -30.94 8.66 -15.30
N PHE A 63 -29.63 8.87 -15.40
CA PHE A 63 -29.05 10.19 -15.57
C PHE A 63 -27.71 10.10 -16.30
N ASN A 64 -27.51 10.90 -17.35
CA ASN A 64 -26.28 10.95 -18.16
C ASN A 64 -25.71 9.59 -18.58
N GLY A 65 -26.59 8.67 -19.00
CA GLY A 65 -26.20 7.31 -19.43
C GLY A 65 -25.83 6.36 -18.29
N GLN A 66 -25.86 6.83 -17.04
CA GLN A 66 -25.62 6.06 -15.83
C GLN A 66 -26.95 5.64 -15.19
N VAL A 67 -26.90 4.54 -14.45
CA VAL A 67 -28.02 3.98 -13.69
C VAL A 67 -27.69 4.02 -12.20
N TYR A 68 -28.57 4.58 -11.39
CA TYR A 68 -28.44 4.66 -9.94
C TYR A 68 -29.62 3.93 -9.30
N LYS A 69 -29.37 3.08 -8.32
CA LYS A 69 -30.42 2.35 -7.61
C LYS A 69 -30.84 3.09 -6.35
N ILE A 70 -32.14 3.35 -6.19
CA ILE A 70 -32.67 4.01 -5.00
C ILE A 70 -32.45 3.11 -3.79
N LYS A 71 -31.73 3.64 -2.81
CA LYS A 71 -31.42 2.99 -1.53
C LYS A 71 -32.29 3.50 -0.40
N GLU A 72 -32.68 4.76 -0.49
CA GLU A 72 -33.37 5.45 0.58
C GLU A 72 -34.45 6.38 0.02
N VAL A 73 -35.58 6.42 0.72
CA VAL A 73 -36.72 7.30 0.46
C VAL A 73 -37.17 7.84 1.81
N GLU A 74 -36.75 9.06 2.14
CA GLU A 74 -37.08 9.71 3.40
C GLU A 74 -38.26 10.67 3.21
N PRO A 75 -39.41 10.46 3.86
CA PRO A 75 -40.49 11.44 3.82
C PRO A 75 -40.08 12.69 4.60
N ILE A 76 -40.13 13.85 3.94
CA ILE A 76 -39.85 15.14 4.55
C ILE A 76 -41.12 16.00 4.57
N THR A 77 -41.42 16.57 5.73
CA THR A 77 -42.51 17.54 5.87
C THR A 77 -41.96 18.91 5.50
N ASN A 78 -42.36 19.46 4.35
CA ASN A 78 -42.02 20.84 4.03
C ASN A 78 -42.97 21.82 4.75
N GLU A 79 -42.53 23.07 4.90
CA GLU A 79 -43.30 24.15 5.56
C GLU A 79 -44.66 24.44 4.92
N GLN A 80 -44.92 23.92 3.71
CA GLN A 80 -46.14 24.11 2.93
C GLN A 80 -47.13 22.93 3.06
N GLY A 81 -46.80 21.87 3.82
CA GLY A 81 -47.65 20.71 4.02
C GLY A 81 -47.80 19.79 2.80
N VAL A 82 -46.98 19.97 1.77
CA VAL A 82 -46.99 19.12 0.57
C VAL A 82 -46.14 17.88 0.84
N VAL A 83 -46.72 16.70 0.60
CA VAL A 83 -46.02 15.41 0.74
C VAL A 83 -44.78 15.43 -0.15
N THR A 84 -43.61 15.25 0.46
CA THR A 84 -42.31 15.36 -0.21
C THR A 84 -41.44 14.20 0.24
N ASN A 85 -40.73 13.57 -0.69
CA ASN A 85 -39.75 12.53 -0.40
C ASN A 85 -38.36 13.00 -0.80
N LYS A 86 -37.38 12.83 0.06
CA LYS A 86 -35.96 12.89 -0.30
C LYS A 86 -35.51 11.50 -0.76
N ILE A 87 -34.90 11.45 -1.92
CA ILE A 87 -34.44 10.23 -2.57
C ILE A 87 -32.91 10.22 -2.55
N THR A 88 -32.33 9.10 -2.14
CA THR A 88 -30.89 8.84 -2.27
C THR A 88 -30.69 7.59 -3.13
N ALA A 89 -29.95 7.72 -4.22
CA ALA A 89 -29.66 6.64 -5.14
C ALA A 89 -28.15 6.50 -5.39
N VAL A 90 -27.65 5.27 -5.35
CA VAL A 90 -26.23 4.94 -5.50
C VAL A 90 -25.99 4.27 -6.85
N ASN A 91 -24.86 4.52 -7.50
CA ASN A 91 -24.53 3.94 -8.81
C ASN A 91 -24.74 2.41 -8.78
N ALA A 92 -25.52 1.91 -9.74
CA ALA A 92 -25.96 0.53 -9.76
C ALA A 92 -24.80 -0.47 -9.94
N LEU A 93 -23.68 -0.06 -10.54
CA LEU A 93 -22.49 -0.90 -10.64
C LEU A 93 -21.94 -1.29 -9.27
N ILE A 94 -21.98 -0.37 -8.29
CA ILE A 94 -21.49 -0.64 -6.93
C ILE A 94 -22.24 -1.82 -6.30
N ASP A 95 -23.56 -1.90 -6.49
CA ASP A 95 -24.35 -3.04 -6.03
C ASP A 95 -23.97 -4.34 -6.74
N LYS A 96 -23.75 -4.26 -8.04
CA LYS A 96 -23.34 -5.42 -8.84
C LYS A 96 -21.97 -5.94 -8.39
N LEU A 97 -21.03 -5.06 -8.08
CA LEU A 97 -19.70 -5.41 -7.55
C LEU A 97 -19.76 -6.05 -6.14
N ARG A 98 -20.72 -5.64 -5.30
CA ARG A 98 -20.97 -6.29 -4.00
C ARG A 98 -21.49 -7.73 -4.17
N ASN A 99 -22.27 -7.96 -5.22
CA ASN A 99 -22.80 -9.27 -5.57
C ASN A 99 -21.82 -10.12 -6.41
N LEU A 100 -20.84 -9.49 -7.05
CA LEU A 100 -19.75 -10.16 -7.76
C LEU A 100 -18.78 -10.74 -6.73
N ARG A 101 -18.99 -12.00 -6.35
CA ARG A 101 -18.25 -12.67 -5.29
C ARG A 101 -17.60 -13.92 -5.82
N LEU A 102 -16.40 -14.19 -5.34
CA LEU A 102 -15.77 -15.49 -5.51
C LEU A 102 -16.48 -16.51 -4.61
N PRO A 103 -16.64 -17.77 -5.07
CA PRO A 103 -17.15 -18.83 -4.22
C PRO A 103 -16.27 -18.97 -2.98
N GLU A 104 -16.89 -19.16 -1.81
CA GLU A 104 -16.12 -19.43 -0.58
C GLU A 104 -15.21 -20.64 -0.81
N ALA A 105 -13.94 -20.50 -0.45
CA ALA A 105 -12.99 -21.60 -0.52
C ALA A 105 -13.55 -22.77 0.30
N ASN A 106 -13.92 -23.85 -0.39
CA ASN A 106 -14.37 -25.07 0.23
C ASN A 106 -13.20 -25.58 1.10
N LYS A 107 -13.38 -25.62 2.43
CA LYS A 107 -12.36 -26.12 3.37
C LYS A 107 -11.99 -27.59 3.18
N ASP A 108 -12.64 -28.27 2.23
CA ASP A 108 -12.32 -29.62 1.81
C ASP A 108 -11.96 -29.64 0.32
N SER A 109 -10.75 -29.19 0.00
CA SER A 109 -10.09 -29.61 -1.24
C SER A 109 -8.60 -29.68 -1.00
N ASN A 110 -8.20 -30.81 -0.42
CA ASN A 110 -6.83 -31.32 -0.51
C ASN A 110 -6.59 -31.62 -1.99
N SER A 111 -6.20 -30.61 -2.76
CA SER A 111 -5.85 -30.78 -4.17
C SER A 111 -4.54 -31.54 -4.24
N SER A 112 -4.67 -32.80 -4.62
CA SER A 112 -3.55 -33.65 -5.02
C SER A 112 -2.97 -33.04 -6.29
N ALA A 113 -1.89 -32.28 -6.14
CA ALA A 113 -1.02 -31.96 -7.25
C ALA A 113 -0.42 -33.27 -7.77
N SER A 114 -0.73 -33.58 -9.03
CA SER A 114 -0.19 -34.72 -9.76
C SER A 114 1.33 -34.60 -9.85
N ASP A 115 2.00 -35.50 -9.16
CA ASP A 115 3.43 -35.72 -9.24
C ASP A 115 3.78 -36.28 -10.63
N SER A 116 4.46 -35.47 -11.45
CA SER A 116 5.04 -35.91 -12.70
C SER A 116 6.35 -35.18 -12.99
N SER A 117 7.43 -35.63 -12.36
CA SER A 117 8.66 -35.99 -13.08
C SER A 117 9.64 -36.61 -12.09
N SER A 118 9.89 -37.91 -12.24
CA SER A 118 11.10 -38.54 -11.72
C SER A 118 12.29 -37.97 -12.48
N ASP A 119 12.88 -36.91 -11.95
CA ASP A 119 14.22 -36.48 -12.35
C ASP A 119 15.12 -36.62 -11.13
N SER A 120 16.15 -37.45 -11.27
CA SER A 120 17.10 -37.76 -10.22
C SER A 120 17.83 -36.49 -9.78
N GLN A 121 17.36 -35.86 -8.70
CA GLN A 121 18.00 -34.69 -8.11
C GLN A 121 19.34 -35.09 -7.48
N GLN A 122 20.42 -34.53 -8.01
CA GLN A 122 21.77 -34.62 -7.45
C GLN A 122 21.87 -33.80 -6.15
N PRO A 123 22.76 -34.15 -5.20
CA PRO A 123 23.03 -33.33 -4.02
C PRO A 123 23.36 -31.88 -4.39
N GLY A 124 22.69 -30.90 -3.79
CA GLY A 124 22.89 -29.50 -4.16
C GLY A 124 22.08 -28.49 -3.35
N THR A 125 22.52 -27.24 -3.38
CA THR A 125 21.74 -26.09 -2.88
C THR A 125 21.03 -25.46 -4.06
N VAL A 126 19.70 -25.46 -4.05
CA VAL A 126 18.90 -24.67 -4.99
C VAL A 126 18.56 -23.37 -4.31
N ILE A 127 19.12 -22.26 -4.83
CA ILE A 127 18.67 -20.91 -4.51
C ILE A 127 17.75 -20.52 -5.65
N GLN A 128 16.48 -20.36 -5.32
CA GLN A 128 15.49 -19.84 -6.23
C GLN A 128 14.84 -18.64 -5.56
N ARG A 129 14.19 -17.81 -6.36
CA ARG A 129 13.19 -16.90 -5.79
C ARG A 129 12.28 -17.75 -4.93
N ALA A 130 11.99 -17.29 -3.71
CA ALA A 130 10.98 -17.96 -2.91
C ALA A 130 9.74 -18.19 -3.78
N GLN A 131 8.93 -19.21 -3.51
CA GLN A 131 7.53 -19.06 -3.87
C GLN A 131 7.09 -17.79 -3.16
N ALA A 132 7.16 -16.67 -3.89
CA ALA A 132 6.66 -15.39 -3.45
C ALA A 132 5.27 -15.69 -2.90
N ASP A 133 4.91 -15.12 -1.75
CA ASP A 133 3.49 -15.08 -1.38
C ASP A 133 2.78 -14.69 -2.66
N GLN A 134 2.00 -15.62 -3.23
CA GLN A 134 1.70 -15.61 -4.65
C GLN A 134 1.24 -14.19 -4.98
N THR A 135 2.08 -13.44 -5.71
CA THR A 135 1.74 -12.06 -5.99
C THR A 135 0.85 -12.08 -7.21
N TYR A 136 -0.18 -11.26 -7.16
CA TYR A 136 -1.16 -11.19 -8.22
C TYR A 136 -1.03 -9.84 -8.86
N SER A 137 -0.91 -9.83 -10.19
CA SER A 137 -1.16 -8.61 -10.94
C SER A 137 -2.61 -8.20 -10.73
N LEU A 138 -2.86 -6.89 -10.70
CA LEU A 138 -4.22 -6.39 -10.56
C LEU A 138 -5.15 -6.98 -11.64
N ASP A 139 -4.62 -7.14 -12.86
CA ASP A 139 -5.32 -7.78 -13.97
C ASP A 139 -5.71 -9.23 -13.68
N SER A 140 -4.80 -10.05 -13.13
CA SER A 140 -5.09 -11.43 -12.74
C SER A 140 -6.16 -11.51 -11.65
N VAL A 141 -6.14 -10.59 -10.68
CA VAL A 141 -7.18 -10.51 -9.65
C VAL A 141 -8.52 -10.11 -10.27
N MET A 142 -8.55 -9.14 -11.18
CA MET A 142 -9.79 -8.73 -11.83
C MET A 142 -10.36 -9.86 -12.70
N HIS A 143 -9.54 -10.58 -13.46
CA HIS A 143 -9.99 -11.76 -14.21
C HIS A 143 -10.72 -12.78 -13.33
N GLN A 144 -10.23 -13.05 -12.11
CA GLN A 144 -10.89 -13.96 -11.18
C GLN A 144 -12.32 -13.52 -10.82
N PHE A 145 -12.55 -12.22 -10.64
CA PHE A 145 -13.89 -11.70 -10.35
C PHE A 145 -14.78 -11.63 -11.61
N PHE A 146 -14.23 -11.22 -12.76
CA PHE A 146 -15.02 -10.80 -13.91
C PHE A 146 -15.19 -11.87 -15.00
N ASP A 147 -14.33 -12.89 -15.10
CA ASP A 147 -14.39 -13.85 -16.22
C ASP A 147 -15.67 -14.71 -16.22
N ASN A 148 -16.22 -15.00 -15.04
CA ASN A 148 -17.42 -15.81 -14.86
C ASN A 148 -18.61 -15.00 -14.33
N ASN A 149 -18.78 -13.76 -14.80
CA ASN A 149 -19.89 -12.90 -14.37
C ASN A 149 -21.09 -12.97 -15.33
N ASP A 150 -22.27 -13.27 -14.78
CA ASP A 150 -23.56 -13.31 -15.48
C ASP A 150 -24.25 -11.93 -15.56
N GLN A 151 -23.70 -10.94 -14.86
CA GLN A 151 -24.24 -9.59 -14.73
C GLN A 151 -23.80 -8.62 -15.85
N GLY A 152 -22.97 -9.09 -16.79
CA GLY A 152 -22.49 -8.32 -17.95
C GLY A 152 -21.58 -7.14 -17.59
N ILE A 153 -20.87 -7.27 -16.46
CA ILE A 153 -19.93 -6.28 -15.95
C ILE A 153 -18.58 -6.47 -16.65
N ARG A 154 -17.89 -5.37 -16.93
CA ARG A 154 -16.53 -5.36 -17.48
C ARG A 154 -15.60 -4.54 -16.59
N TYR A 155 -14.32 -4.71 -16.76
CA TYR A 155 -13.31 -3.83 -16.17
C TYR A 155 -12.33 -3.34 -17.23
N GLU A 156 -11.70 -2.20 -16.96
CA GLU A 156 -10.63 -1.63 -17.77
C GLU A 156 -9.51 -1.15 -16.83
N LEU A 157 -8.26 -1.44 -17.18
CA LEU A 157 -7.09 -0.97 -16.46
C LEU A 157 -6.40 0.13 -17.27
N HIS A 158 -6.10 1.25 -16.62
CA HIS A 158 -5.48 2.44 -17.20
C HIS A 158 -4.24 2.79 -16.38
N GLY A 159 -3.06 2.50 -16.91
CA GLY A 159 -1.80 2.75 -16.23
C GLY A 159 -1.00 1.49 -15.94
N GLN A 160 -0.07 1.58 -14.99
CA GLN A 160 0.82 0.49 -14.60
C GLN A 160 0.62 0.15 -13.13
N PHE A 161 0.29 -1.11 -12.86
CA PHE A 161 0.08 -1.62 -11.51
C PHE A 161 1.13 -2.67 -11.22
N ILE A 162 1.70 -2.57 -10.03
CA ILE A 162 2.65 -3.55 -9.50
C ILE A 162 1.91 -4.74 -8.90
N ASP A 163 2.55 -5.91 -8.91
CA ASP A 163 1.97 -7.10 -8.30
C ASP A 163 1.96 -6.95 -6.76
N GLN A 164 0.88 -7.41 -6.12
CA GLN A 164 0.74 -7.37 -4.67
C GLN A 164 0.44 -8.76 -4.12
N PRO A 165 0.84 -9.07 -2.87
CA PRO A 165 0.47 -10.30 -2.16
C PRO A 165 -1.00 -10.25 -1.67
N ALA A 166 -1.91 -9.77 -2.53
CA ALA A 166 -3.32 -9.60 -2.25
C ALA A 166 -4.13 -10.53 -3.15
N GLN A 167 -4.48 -11.71 -2.63
CA GLN A 167 -5.32 -12.66 -3.35
C GLN A 167 -6.76 -12.13 -3.44
N ALA A 168 -7.39 -12.34 -4.59
CA ALA A 168 -8.81 -12.09 -4.77
C ALA A 168 -9.63 -12.93 -3.78
N GLN A 169 -10.39 -12.28 -2.88
CA GLN A 169 -11.22 -12.95 -1.89
C GLN A 169 -12.51 -12.14 -1.65
N GLY A 170 -13.59 -12.84 -1.27
CA GLY A 170 -14.85 -12.19 -0.90
C GLY A 170 -15.59 -11.57 -2.09
N SER A 171 -16.16 -10.37 -1.89
CA SER A 171 -16.75 -9.59 -2.97
C SER A 171 -15.72 -8.71 -3.65
N CYS A 172 -15.92 -8.45 -4.95
CA CYS A 172 -15.10 -7.53 -5.71
C CYS A 172 -15.08 -6.14 -5.04
N PHE A 173 -16.23 -5.66 -4.56
CA PHE A 173 -16.30 -4.37 -3.86
C PHE A 173 -15.47 -4.34 -2.56
N ASP A 174 -15.55 -5.37 -1.72
CA ASP A 174 -14.80 -5.44 -0.47
C ASP A 174 -13.29 -5.54 -0.73
N TYR A 175 -12.92 -6.30 -1.76
CA TYR A 175 -11.54 -6.43 -2.21
C TYR A 175 -10.98 -5.08 -2.71
N LEU A 176 -11.70 -4.39 -3.60
CA LEU A 176 -11.29 -3.07 -4.12
C LEU A 176 -11.12 -2.07 -2.97
N THR A 177 -12.05 -2.08 -2.00
CA THR A 177 -12.00 -1.18 -0.83
C THR A 177 -10.78 -1.46 0.06
N SER A 178 -10.38 -2.72 0.20
CA SER A 178 -9.34 -3.13 1.15
C SER A 178 -7.94 -3.16 0.55
N ASN A 179 -7.82 -3.50 -0.74
CA ASN A 179 -6.54 -3.84 -1.35
C ASN A 179 -6.13 -2.92 -2.50
N LEU A 180 -7.05 -2.26 -3.20
CA LEU A 180 -6.71 -1.50 -4.42
C LEU A 180 -5.70 -0.38 -4.14
N ALA A 181 -5.79 0.26 -2.97
CA ALA A 181 -4.85 1.30 -2.57
C ALA A 181 -3.39 0.80 -2.49
N ALA A 182 -3.16 -0.48 -2.18
CA ALA A 182 -1.82 -1.07 -2.18
C ALA A 182 -1.23 -1.17 -3.59
N PHE A 183 -2.09 -1.37 -4.60
CA PHE A 183 -1.71 -1.31 -6.01
C PHE A 183 -1.52 0.14 -6.52
N GLY A 184 -1.78 1.16 -5.69
CA GLY A 184 -1.80 2.56 -6.13
C GLY A 184 -2.96 2.90 -7.07
N GLY A 185 -4.01 2.07 -7.07
CA GLY A 185 -5.13 2.18 -8.00
C GLY A 185 -6.34 2.94 -7.46
N TYR A 186 -7.10 3.52 -8.37
CA TYR A 186 -8.36 4.22 -8.12
C TYR A 186 -9.43 3.73 -9.09
N TRP A 187 -10.64 3.50 -8.61
CA TRP A 187 -11.76 3.06 -9.45
C TRP A 187 -12.82 4.13 -9.64
N ILE A 188 -13.38 4.16 -10.85
CA ILE A 188 -14.52 4.98 -11.27
C ILE A 188 -15.53 4.05 -11.98
N PRO A 189 -16.81 4.03 -11.56
CA PRO A 189 -17.84 3.30 -12.26
C PRO A 189 -18.31 4.07 -13.51
N ASP A 190 -18.38 3.39 -14.64
CA ASP A 190 -18.92 3.93 -15.89
C ASP A 190 -19.85 2.91 -16.56
N GLY A 191 -21.16 3.09 -16.33
CA GLY A 191 -22.19 2.18 -16.79
C GLY A 191 -22.02 0.80 -16.14
N ASN A 192 -21.75 -0.22 -16.96
CA ASN A 192 -21.41 -1.57 -16.49
C ASN A 192 -19.89 -1.84 -16.51
N THR A 193 -19.06 -0.82 -16.74
CA THR A 193 -17.61 -0.96 -16.79
C THR A 193 -16.99 -0.33 -15.54
N LEU A 194 -16.18 -1.10 -14.82
CA LEU A 194 -15.32 -0.60 -13.75
C LEU A 194 -14.00 -0.13 -14.35
N LYS A 195 -13.74 1.18 -14.37
CA LYS A 195 -12.47 1.72 -14.84
C LYS A 195 -11.54 1.89 -13.65
N ILE A 196 -10.33 1.34 -13.74
CA ILE A 196 -9.31 1.43 -12.70
C ILE A 196 -8.08 2.14 -13.26
N TYR A 197 -7.61 3.14 -12.54
CA TYR A 197 -6.52 4.02 -12.96
C TYR A 197 -5.38 4.01 -11.93
N ASP A 198 -4.14 4.12 -12.38
CA ASP A 198 -3.09 4.73 -11.56
C ASP A 198 -3.27 6.27 -11.55
N LEU A 199 -2.65 6.95 -10.59
CA LEU A 199 -2.81 8.41 -10.49
C LEU A 199 -2.35 9.16 -11.76
N PRO A 200 -1.19 8.84 -12.37
CA PRO A 200 -0.76 9.53 -13.59
C PRO A 200 -1.73 9.38 -14.77
N SER A 201 -2.31 8.20 -14.97
CA SER A 201 -3.25 7.94 -16.06
C SER A 201 -4.65 8.50 -15.79
N LEU A 202 -4.99 8.71 -14.51
CA LEU A 202 -6.19 9.43 -14.11
C LEU A 202 -6.03 10.95 -14.26
N THR A 203 -4.80 11.46 -14.16
CA THR A 203 -4.55 12.89 -14.01
C THR A 203 -4.61 13.63 -15.35
N HIS A 204 -5.55 14.56 -15.49
CA HIS A 204 -5.69 15.40 -16.67
C HIS A 204 -5.35 16.86 -16.32
N LYS A 205 -4.24 17.39 -16.87
CA LYS A 205 -3.91 18.80 -16.68
C LYS A 205 -4.86 19.68 -17.48
N THR A 206 -5.69 20.44 -16.78
CA THR A 206 -6.70 21.33 -17.40
C THR A 206 -6.07 22.61 -17.95
N GLY A 207 -4.93 23.04 -17.38
CA GLY A 207 -4.31 24.34 -17.66
C GLY A 207 -5.02 25.51 -16.97
N GLU A 208 -6.08 25.23 -16.22
CA GLU A 208 -6.88 26.21 -15.49
C GLU A 208 -6.17 26.59 -14.19
N THR A 209 -6.32 27.86 -13.78
CA THR A 209 -5.72 28.37 -12.55
C THR A 209 -6.78 28.93 -11.65
N PHE A 210 -6.88 28.36 -10.46
CA PHE A 210 -7.81 28.81 -9.46
C PHE A 210 -7.07 29.59 -8.38
N ARG A 211 -7.43 30.88 -8.31
CA ARG A 211 -6.93 31.82 -7.31
C ARG A 211 -7.96 32.07 -6.21
N TYR A 212 -7.51 31.96 -4.96
CA TYR A 212 -8.28 32.34 -3.76
C TYR A 212 -8.83 33.78 -3.87
N LEU A 213 -10.04 34.03 -3.36
CA LEU A 213 -10.83 35.26 -3.43
C LEU A 213 -11.27 35.73 -4.84
N TYR A 214 -10.74 35.14 -5.92
CA TYR A 214 -11.23 35.42 -7.27
C TYR A 214 -12.32 34.42 -7.69
N HIS A 215 -12.06 33.11 -7.53
CA HIS A 215 -13.00 32.06 -7.98
C HIS A 215 -13.86 31.50 -6.85
N SER A 216 -13.40 31.57 -5.59
CA SER A 216 -14.14 31.12 -4.43
C SER A 216 -13.99 32.12 -3.29
N PRO A 217 -15.10 32.61 -2.71
CA PRO A 217 -15.06 33.50 -1.55
C PRO A 217 -14.77 32.75 -0.23
N ASN A 218 -14.96 31.41 -0.22
CA ASN A 218 -14.75 30.56 0.95
C ASN A 218 -13.87 29.38 0.56
N VAL A 219 -12.83 29.16 1.34
CA VAL A 219 -11.89 28.06 1.14
C VAL A 219 -11.59 27.43 2.49
N ASP A 220 -11.80 26.13 2.56
CA ASP A 220 -11.39 25.32 3.71
C ASP A 220 -10.17 24.50 3.33
N ILE A 221 -9.07 24.68 4.05
CA ILE A 221 -7.89 23.83 3.92
C ILE A 221 -7.73 22.99 5.17
N GLN A 222 -7.60 21.68 4.97
CA GLN A 222 -7.27 20.72 6.02
C GLN A 222 -6.02 19.97 5.60
N SER A 223 -5.00 19.97 6.46
CA SER A 223 -3.79 19.18 6.27
C SER A 223 -3.68 18.11 7.34
N SER A 224 -3.38 16.89 6.92
CA SER A 224 -3.18 15.72 7.77
C SER A 224 -1.81 15.10 7.51
N SER A 225 -1.03 14.93 8.57
CA SER A 225 0.26 14.20 8.51
C SER A 225 0.14 12.78 9.08
N THR A 226 -1.07 12.27 9.31
CA THR A 226 -1.31 10.98 10.00
C THR A 226 -0.75 9.81 9.20
N ASP A 227 -0.97 9.81 7.88
CA ASP A 227 -0.50 8.77 6.97
C ASP A 227 0.86 9.11 6.34
N MET A 228 1.47 10.23 6.74
CA MET A 228 2.73 10.68 6.17
C MET A 228 3.86 9.76 6.63
N VAL A 229 4.60 9.21 5.67
CA VAL A 229 5.76 8.34 5.90
C VAL A 229 6.85 8.78 4.92
N ASN A 230 7.96 9.28 5.45
CA ASN A 230 9.11 9.73 4.66
C ASN A 230 10.41 9.02 5.03
N SER A 231 10.36 8.07 5.96
CA SER A 231 11.47 7.22 6.38
C SER A 231 10.97 5.82 6.67
N VAL A 232 11.54 4.80 6.04
CA VAL A 232 11.08 3.42 6.21
C VAL A 232 12.21 2.41 6.06
N GLN A 233 12.17 1.35 6.88
CA GLN A 233 13.01 0.18 6.67
C GLN A 233 12.36 -0.74 5.64
N TYR A 234 13.16 -1.37 4.78
CA TYR A 234 12.65 -2.34 3.81
C TYR A 234 13.43 -3.63 3.82
N GLN A 235 12.74 -4.70 3.45
CA GLN A 235 13.29 -6.02 3.12
C GLN A 235 12.74 -6.41 1.75
N ALA A 236 13.59 -6.74 0.79
CA ALA A 236 13.18 -6.93 -0.59
C ALA A 236 13.88 -8.13 -1.26
N GLY A 237 13.21 -8.70 -2.26
CA GLY A 237 13.69 -9.85 -3.02
C GLY A 237 13.75 -11.11 -2.16
N LYS A 238 12.59 -11.72 -1.91
CA LYS A 238 12.46 -12.93 -1.10
C LYS A 238 13.03 -14.13 -1.87
N MET A 239 13.92 -14.84 -1.22
CA MET A 239 14.65 -15.99 -1.75
C MET A 239 14.36 -17.21 -0.88
N GLU A 240 14.16 -18.36 -1.52
CA GLU A 240 14.14 -19.66 -0.84
C GLU A 240 15.44 -20.38 -1.13
N LYS A 241 16.01 -20.93 -0.06
CA LYS A 241 17.13 -21.85 -0.15
C LYS A 241 16.66 -23.21 0.31
N THR A 242 16.49 -24.12 -0.64
CA THR A 242 16.28 -25.53 -0.35
C THR A 242 17.63 -26.23 -0.34
N VAL A 243 17.99 -26.78 0.81
CA VAL A 243 19.16 -27.62 0.97
C VAL A 243 18.69 -29.07 0.93
N THR A 244 18.91 -29.73 -0.22
CA THR A 244 18.69 -31.17 -0.35
C THR A 244 20.00 -31.86 0.00
N THR A 245 20.05 -32.51 1.17
CA THR A 245 21.14 -33.46 1.45
C THR A 245 20.93 -34.66 0.54
N GLY A 246 21.76 -34.80 -0.49
CA GLY A 246 21.69 -35.95 -1.39
C GLY A 246 22.06 -37.23 -0.64
N ASP A 247 21.47 -38.32 -1.09
CA ASP A 247 21.68 -39.69 -0.64
C ASP A 247 23.08 -40.17 -1.06
N ASP A 248 24.12 -39.52 -0.54
CA ASP A 248 25.47 -40.05 -0.60
C ASP A 248 25.74 -40.80 0.70
N ASN A 249 25.70 -42.12 0.58
CA ASN A 249 26.23 -43.14 1.49
C ASN A 249 27.74 -42.96 1.82
N THR A 250 28.24 -41.73 1.91
CA THR A 250 29.54 -41.42 2.52
C THR A 250 29.30 -40.96 3.94
N PRO A 251 29.69 -41.76 4.95
CA PRO A 251 29.66 -41.35 6.35
C PRO A 251 30.35 -40.00 6.50
N VAL A 252 29.65 -38.99 7.06
CA VAL A 252 30.33 -37.79 7.57
C VAL A 252 31.30 -38.29 8.63
N THR A 253 32.59 -38.22 8.32
CA THR A 253 33.61 -38.71 9.25
C THR A 253 33.64 -37.74 10.43
N LYS A 254 33.04 -38.13 11.56
CA LYS A 254 32.98 -37.34 12.79
C LYS A 254 34.31 -37.41 13.54
N ASN A 255 35.33 -36.77 12.99
CA ASN A 255 36.65 -36.61 13.60
C ASN A 255 37.33 -35.32 13.08
N ALA A 256 38.54 -35.04 13.57
CA ALA A 256 39.33 -33.87 13.14
C ALA A 256 39.45 -33.75 11.61
N GLN A 257 39.71 -34.88 10.93
CA GLN A 257 39.93 -34.89 9.50
C GLN A 257 38.66 -34.54 8.73
N GLY A 258 37.49 -35.05 9.15
CA GLY A 258 36.23 -34.70 8.51
C GLY A 258 35.89 -33.22 8.64
N VAL A 259 36.19 -32.59 9.78
CA VAL A 259 36.03 -31.14 9.97
C VAL A 259 36.94 -30.37 9.03
N ILE A 260 38.21 -30.78 8.91
CA ILE A 260 39.19 -30.17 8.00
C ILE A 260 38.75 -30.31 6.54
N ASP A 261 38.36 -31.51 6.11
CA ASP A 261 37.97 -31.80 4.74
C ASP A 261 36.72 -31.00 4.35
N TYR A 262 35.73 -30.93 5.25
CA TYR A 262 34.55 -30.12 5.01
C TYR A 262 34.86 -28.63 4.98
N ALA A 263 35.67 -28.12 5.91
CA ALA A 263 36.07 -26.71 5.90
C ALA A 263 36.83 -26.36 4.60
N ARG A 264 37.75 -27.23 4.16
CA ARG A 264 38.51 -27.03 2.91
C ARG A 264 37.67 -27.11 1.65
N SER A 265 36.49 -27.75 1.68
CA SER A 265 35.55 -27.71 0.55
C SER A 265 35.04 -26.30 0.23
N TRP A 266 35.21 -25.35 1.16
CA TRP A 266 34.85 -23.94 0.96
C TRP A 266 35.93 -23.12 0.28
N LEU A 267 37.16 -23.64 0.13
CA LEU A 267 38.25 -22.88 -0.51
C LEU A 267 37.84 -22.41 -1.92
N GLY A 268 37.99 -21.11 -2.16
CA GLY A 268 37.60 -20.46 -3.41
C GLY A 268 36.12 -20.06 -3.51
N VAL A 269 35.29 -20.32 -2.49
CA VAL A 269 33.93 -19.77 -2.39
C VAL A 269 34.00 -18.25 -2.21
N PRO A 270 33.30 -17.43 -3.03
CA PRO A 270 33.36 -15.98 -2.92
C PRO A 270 32.81 -15.41 -1.61
N TYR A 271 33.47 -14.40 -1.05
CA TYR A 271 32.94 -13.66 0.09
C TYR A 271 31.71 -12.84 -0.31
N ILE A 272 30.61 -13.00 0.45
CA ILE A 272 29.40 -12.18 0.33
C ILE A 272 29.00 -11.71 1.73
N LEU A 273 29.00 -10.39 1.96
CA LEU A 273 28.60 -9.82 3.26
C LEU A 273 27.16 -10.23 3.61
N GLY A 274 26.94 -10.86 4.77
CA GLY A 274 25.64 -11.40 5.15
C GLY A 274 25.22 -12.63 4.35
N GLY A 275 26.09 -13.16 3.50
CA GLY A 275 25.83 -14.34 2.68
C GLY A 275 25.65 -15.57 3.54
N ARG A 276 24.68 -16.42 3.17
CA ARG A 276 24.32 -17.64 3.90
C ARG A 276 24.25 -18.82 2.95
N THR A 277 25.24 -18.99 2.07
CA THR A 277 25.20 -20.01 1.01
C THR A 277 26.57 -20.62 0.76
N THR A 278 26.61 -21.86 0.26
CA THR A 278 27.85 -22.53 -0.19
C THR A 278 28.42 -21.96 -1.49
N ALA A 279 27.67 -21.11 -2.19
CA ALA A 279 28.12 -20.36 -3.37
C ALA A 279 28.69 -18.98 -3.02
N GLY A 280 28.58 -18.57 -1.76
CA GLY A 280 29.14 -17.35 -1.21
C GLY A 280 28.57 -17.03 0.16
N THR A 281 29.45 -16.72 1.10
CA THR A 281 29.09 -16.49 2.50
C THR A 281 30.00 -15.44 3.13
N ASP A 282 29.60 -14.89 4.27
CA ASP A 282 30.52 -14.11 5.11
C ASP A 282 31.24 -15.00 6.13
N CYS A 283 32.13 -14.39 6.91
CA CYS A 283 32.91 -15.06 7.94
C CYS A 283 32.07 -15.86 8.94
N ALA A 284 30.96 -15.32 9.44
CA ALA A 284 30.12 -15.99 10.41
C ALA A 284 29.28 -17.09 9.75
N GLY A 285 28.77 -16.85 8.54
CA GLY A 285 28.04 -17.84 7.77
C GLY A 285 28.90 -19.06 7.44
N PHE A 286 30.18 -18.86 7.07
CA PHE A 286 31.12 -19.98 6.85
C PHE A 286 31.25 -20.86 8.09
N VAL A 287 31.54 -20.27 9.25
CA VAL A 287 31.68 -21.02 10.51
C VAL A 287 30.36 -21.71 10.88
N HIS A 288 29.22 -21.05 10.69
CA HIS A 288 27.91 -21.66 10.91
C HIS A 288 27.73 -22.90 10.03
N PHE A 289 28.07 -22.85 8.73
CA PHE A 289 27.94 -24.02 7.86
C PHE A 289 28.84 -25.18 8.24
N VAL A 290 30.07 -24.90 8.68
CA VAL A 290 30.96 -25.95 9.18
C VAL A 290 30.35 -26.60 10.41
N TYR A 291 29.91 -25.83 11.39
CA TYR A 291 29.31 -26.36 12.63
C TYR A 291 28.01 -27.12 12.40
N ALA A 292 27.12 -26.59 11.55
CA ALA A 292 25.86 -27.23 11.19
C ALA A 292 26.06 -28.59 10.51
N LYS A 293 27.13 -28.76 9.71
CA LYS A 293 27.46 -30.05 9.08
C LYS A 293 27.71 -31.17 10.10
N PHE A 294 28.17 -30.80 11.30
CA PHE A 294 28.42 -31.72 12.40
C PHE A 294 27.28 -31.73 13.43
N GLY A 295 26.12 -31.13 13.10
CA GLY A 295 24.93 -31.13 13.94
C GLY A 295 24.99 -30.15 15.12
N ILE A 296 25.84 -29.12 15.04
CA ILE A 296 25.98 -28.10 16.09
C ILE A 296 25.37 -26.80 15.59
N ASP A 297 24.36 -26.31 16.29
CA ASP A 297 23.71 -25.04 16.00
C ASP A 297 24.41 -23.89 16.75
N ILE A 298 24.80 -22.86 16.00
CA ILE A 298 25.43 -21.65 16.50
C ILE A 298 24.80 -20.43 15.81
N GLY A 299 24.92 -19.24 16.38
CA GLY A 299 24.34 -18.02 15.79
C GLY A 299 24.81 -17.73 14.35
N TRP A 300 24.04 -16.93 13.59
CA TRP A 300 24.37 -16.56 12.20
C TRP A 300 25.26 -15.33 12.05
N THR A 301 25.42 -14.54 13.11
CA THR A 301 26.29 -13.35 13.11
C THR A 301 27.48 -13.57 14.04
N THR A 302 28.62 -12.96 13.74
CA THR A 302 29.85 -13.05 14.56
C THR A 302 29.56 -12.80 16.04
N ARG A 303 28.77 -11.76 16.34
CA ARG A 303 28.39 -11.40 17.71
C ARG A 303 27.49 -12.43 18.38
N SER A 304 26.54 -13.01 17.64
CA SER A 304 25.66 -14.06 18.19
C SER A 304 26.38 -15.39 18.39
N GLN A 305 27.48 -15.64 17.67
CA GLN A 305 28.27 -16.85 17.80
C GLN A 305 29.05 -16.90 19.11
N GLU A 306 29.53 -15.76 19.61
CA GLU A 306 30.35 -15.68 20.84
C GLU A 306 29.77 -16.46 22.03
N SER A 307 28.45 -16.46 22.23
CA SER A 307 27.80 -17.21 23.32
C SER A 307 27.86 -18.74 23.19
N SER A 308 28.24 -19.26 22.02
CA SER A 308 28.36 -20.69 21.74
C SER A 308 29.77 -21.24 22.02
N PHE A 309 30.69 -20.40 22.50
CA PHE A 309 32.09 -20.75 22.73
C PHE A 309 32.59 -20.26 24.09
N HIS A 310 33.66 -20.88 24.59
CA HIS A 310 34.43 -20.39 25.74
C HIS A 310 35.88 -20.13 25.31
N GLU A 311 36.54 -19.13 25.91
CA GLU A 311 37.91 -18.75 25.54
C GLU A 311 38.94 -19.82 25.92
N VAL A 312 39.92 -20.06 25.04
CA VAL A 312 41.03 -20.99 25.24
C VAL A 312 42.35 -20.35 24.81
N SER A 313 43.46 -20.77 25.41
CA SER A 313 44.80 -20.22 25.12
C SER A 313 45.58 -21.00 24.07
N THR A 314 45.16 -22.23 23.74
CA THR A 314 45.83 -23.10 22.77
C THR A 314 44.81 -23.60 21.76
N PRO A 315 44.85 -23.11 20.50
CA PRO A 315 43.93 -23.53 19.46
C PRO A 315 44.12 -25.01 19.09
N GLN A 316 43.02 -25.68 18.78
CA GLN A 316 42.98 -26.99 18.14
C GLN A 316 42.05 -26.94 16.92
N THR A 317 42.03 -28.02 16.12
CA THR A 317 41.08 -28.19 15.02
C THR A 317 39.65 -27.92 15.50
N GLY A 318 38.89 -27.16 14.73
CA GLY A 318 37.50 -26.84 15.02
C GLY A 318 37.31 -25.66 15.98
N ASP A 319 38.34 -25.18 16.67
CA ASP A 319 38.24 -23.92 17.42
C ASP A 319 38.06 -22.73 16.47
N VAL A 320 37.55 -21.62 17.00
CA VAL A 320 37.35 -20.38 16.24
C VAL A 320 38.22 -19.26 16.79
N GLY A 321 38.64 -18.36 15.92
CA GLY A 321 39.34 -17.13 16.30
C GLY A 321 38.46 -15.92 16.06
N PHE A 322 38.27 -15.08 17.08
CA PHE A 322 37.49 -13.84 16.95
C PHE A 322 38.41 -12.63 16.81
N TYR A 323 38.05 -11.70 15.92
CA TYR A 323 38.73 -10.41 15.76
C TYR A 323 37.86 -9.29 16.33
N GLY A 324 38.43 -8.53 17.27
CA GLY A 324 37.72 -7.51 18.05
C GLY A 324 37.56 -7.88 19.52
N ALA A 325 37.02 -6.94 20.30
CA ALA A 325 36.79 -7.14 21.73
C ALA A 325 35.58 -8.03 21.99
N HIS A 326 35.57 -8.71 23.15
CA HIS A 326 34.42 -9.45 23.64
C HIS A 326 33.14 -8.60 23.62
N GLY A 327 32.03 -9.21 23.21
CA GLY A 327 30.73 -8.58 23.04
C GLY A 327 30.58 -7.73 21.77
N ASN A 328 31.65 -7.50 21.02
CA ASN A 328 31.64 -6.80 19.73
C ASN A 328 32.72 -7.29 18.72
N PRO A 329 32.84 -8.60 18.47
CA PRO A 329 33.74 -9.11 17.43
C PRO A 329 33.19 -8.77 16.03
N TYR A 330 34.07 -8.33 15.13
CA TYR A 330 33.71 -7.94 13.76
C TYR A 330 34.07 -8.99 12.70
N HIS A 331 34.88 -9.99 13.05
CA HIS A 331 35.27 -11.08 12.14
C HIS A 331 35.53 -12.38 12.91
N ILE A 332 35.49 -13.52 12.22
CA ILE A 332 35.75 -14.85 12.78
C ILE A 332 36.46 -15.75 11.76
N CYS A 333 37.38 -16.58 12.23
CA CYS A 333 38.05 -17.63 11.46
C CYS A 333 37.91 -19.00 12.14
N LEU A 334 38.13 -20.08 11.39
CA LEU A 334 38.16 -21.45 11.91
C LEU A 334 39.61 -21.97 11.90
N PHE A 335 40.05 -22.56 13.01
CA PHE A 335 41.34 -23.24 13.10
C PHE A 335 41.24 -24.66 12.51
N LEU A 336 42.09 -24.97 11.55
CA LEU A 336 42.29 -26.33 11.02
C LEU A 336 43.26 -27.13 11.90
N ASP A 337 44.22 -26.43 12.51
CA ASP A 337 45.16 -26.92 13.51
C ASP A 337 45.71 -25.72 14.31
N ALA A 338 46.70 -25.91 15.18
CA ALA A 338 47.24 -24.82 16.02
C ALA A 338 47.91 -23.67 15.24
N ASN A 339 48.26 -23.88 13.97
CA ASN A 339 49.05 -22.97 13.15
C ASN A 339 48.35 -22.56 11.84
N THR A 340 47.18 -23.12 11.53
CA THR A 340 46.50 -22.94 10.24
C THR A 340 45.06 -22.51 10.43
N ILE A 341 44.66 -21.43 9.76
CA ILE A 341 43.28 -20.92 9.77
C ILE A 341 42.68 -20.96 8.37
N ILE A 342 41.36 -21.16 8.31
CA ILE A 342 40.54 -20.99 7.11
C ILE A 342 39.41 -20.02 7.42
N PHE A 343 39.15 -19.09 6.51
CA PHE A 343 38.15 -18.05 6.71
C PHE A 343 37.70 -17.43 5.40
N GLU A 344 36.53 -16.81 5.46
CA GLU A 344 36.01 -15.93 4.42
C GLU A 344 36.49 -14.51 4.68
N PRO A 345 37.33 -13.91 3.82
CA PRO A 345 38.02 -12.65 4.13
C PRO A 345 37.13 -11.40 4.05
N GLN A 346 36.90 -10.86 2.85
CA GLN A 346 36.21 -9.58 2.63
C GLN A 346 35.64 -9.51 1.21
N PRO A 347 34.72 -8.57 0.91
CA PRO A 347 34.14 -8.45 -0.42
C PRO A 347 35.18 -8.35 -1.54
N GLY A 348 34.98 -9.14 -2.61
CA GLY A 348 35.90 -9.21 -3.75
C GLY A 348 37.01 -10.25 -3.61
N GLU A 349 37.11 -10.93 -2.46
CA GLU A 349 37.97 -12.08 -2.25
C GLU A 349 37.14 -13.37 -2.06
N ALA A 350 37.82 -14.51 -1.90
CA ALA A 350 37.21 -15.81 -1.68
C ALA A 350 37.83 -16.52 -0.47
N CYS A 351 37.13 -17.52 0.07
CA CYS A 351 37.59 -18.35 1.16
C CYS A 351 39.02 -18.85 0.92
N LYS A 352 39.88 -18.65 1.91
CA LYS A 352 41.30 -18.99 1.83
C LYS A 352 41.80 -19.57 3.14
N GLU A 353 42.84 -20.38 3.00
CA GLU A 353 43.61 -20.97 4.10
C GLU A 353 44.93 -20.23 4.20
N GLU A 354 45.29 -19.79 5.40
CA GLU A 354 46.51 -19.03 5.67
C GLU A 354 47.17 -19.52 6.97
N PRO A 355 48.50 -19.33 7.13
CA PRO A 355 49.13 -19.51 8.43
C PRO A 355 48.49 -18.58 9.47
N ALA A 356 48.12 -19.10 10.63
CA ALA A 356 47.55 -18.32 11.73
C ALA A 356 48.45 -17.14 12.12
N SER A 357 49.77 -17.27 11.95
CA SER A 357 50.75 -16.21 12.21
C SER A 357 50.63 -14.98 11.30
N TRP A 358 50.01 -15.11 10.12
CA TRP A 358 49.79 -14.01 9.18
C TRP A 358 48.56 -13.16 9.53
N TYR A 359 47.54 -13.78 10.10
CA TYR A 359 46.31 -13.10 10.47
C TYR A 359 45.76 -13.67 11.79
N TYR A 360 46.49 -13.46 12.88
CA TYR A 360 46.17 -14.05 14.18
C TYR A 360 44.96 -13.33 14.84
N PRO A 361 43.97 -14.06 15.38
CA PRO A 361 42.78 -13.48 16.02
C PRO A 361 43.11 -12.77 17.33
N SER A 362 42.18 -11.91 17.79
CA SER A 362 42.30 -11.20 19.07
C SER A 362 42.22 -12.14 20.27
N TRP A 363 41.40 -13.18 20.16
CA TRP A 363 41.24 -14.26 21.14
C TRP A 363 40.70 -15.52 20.45
N VAL A 364 40.94 -16.68 21.06
CA VAL A 364 40.56 -17.99 20.52
C VAL A 364 39.49 -18.59 21.41
N ALA A 365 38.50 -19.25 20.81
CA ALA A 365 37.38 -19.83 21.53
C ALA A 365 37.04 -21.23 21.03
N ARG A 366 36.52 -22.04 21.95
CA ARG A 366 36.20 -23.46 21.74
C ARG A 366 34.73 -23.74 22.02
N ASN A 367 34.14 -24.59 21.19
CA ASN A 367 32.83 -25.17 21.42
C ASN A 367 33.00 -26.62 21.89
N ASP A 368 32.37 -26.98 23.01
CA ASP A 368 32.54 -28.28 23.64
C ASP A 368 31.96 -29.44 22.80
N GLN A 369 30.90 -29.19 22.04
CA GLN A 369 30.28 -30.21 21.18
C GLN A 369 31.21 -30.54 20.00
N MET A 370 31.82 -29.52 19.39
CA MET A 370 32.79 -29.72 18.31
C MET A 370 34.05 -30.41 18.83
N ALA A 371 34.55 -30.00 20.00
CA ALA A 371 35.68 -30.66 20.65
C ALA A 371 35.38 -32.15 20.94
N ALA A 372 34.16 -32.47 21.39
CA ALA A 372 33.73 -33.85 21.61
C ALA A 372 33.72 -34.66 20.31
N ILE A 373 33.18 -34.12 19.22
CA ILE A 373 33.17 -34.77 17.89
C ILE A 373 34.59 -35.03 17.37
N ILE A 374 35.49 -34.08 17.58
CA ILE A 374 36.89 -34.21 17.14
C ILE A 374 37.64 -35.27 17.97
N SER A 375 37.29 -35.41 19.25
CA SER A 375 37.88 -36.39 20.17
C SER A 375 37.26 -37.80 20.11
N GLY A 376 36.00 -37.92 19.69
CA GLY A 376 35.20 -39.14 19.70
C GLY A 376 34.89 -39.62 18.29
N GLY A 377 35.76 -40.47 17.74
CA GLY A 377 35.58 -41.07 16.41
C GLY A 377 34.53 -42.17 16.38
N GLU A 378 33.25 -41.83 16.56
CA GLU A 378 32.13 -42.75 16.34
C GLU A 378 31.31 -42.34 15.10
N ASN A 379 31.28 -43.23 14.12
CA ASN A 379 30.33 -43.16 13.00
C ASN A 379 28.94 -43.43 13.55
N ALA A 380 28.09 -42.39 13.61
CA ALA A 380 26.66 -42.56 13.86
C ALA A 380 25.95 -42.68 12.51
N ASP A 381 25.39 -43.86 12.24
CA ASP A 381 24.35 -44.05 11.23
C ASP A 381 23.12 -43.22 11.64
N ASP A 382 22.78 -42.22 10.84
CA ASP A 382 21.46 -41.59 10.89
C ASP A 382 20.92 -41.47 9.47
N SER A 383 20.01 -42.37 9.13
CA SER A 383 19.29 -42.39 7.87
C SER A 383 18.07 -41.47 7.99
N GLY A 384 18.20 -40.27 7.42
CA GLY A 384 17.08 -39.37 7.19
C GLY A 384 17.43 -38.36 6.11
N SER A 385 16.79 -38.47 4.94
CA SER A 385 16.78 -37.38 3.96
C SER A 385 16.13 -36.17 4.63
N SER A 386 16.93 -35.19 5.02
CA SER A 386 16.43 -33.89 5.49
C SER A 386 16.55 -32.89 4.34
N SER A 387 15.40 -32.33 3.97
CA SER A 387 15.32 -31.13 3.16
C SER A 387 14.97 -29.99 4.12
N SER A 388 15.82 -28.97 4.19
CA SER A 388 15.52 -27.74 4.91
C SER A 388 15.38 -26.60 3.92
N THR A 389 14.20 -25.97 3.92
CA THR A 389 13.92 -24.75 3.16
C THR A 389 13.95 -23.58 4.13
N THR A 390 14.79 -22.59 3.86
CA THR A 390 14.85 -21.33 4.63
C THR A 390 14.60 -20.15 3.70
N GLU A 391 13.79 -19.21 4.17
CA GLU A 391 13.46 -17.97 3.45
C GLU A 391 14.34 -16.81 3.95
N PHE A 392 14.78 -15.95 3.05
CA PHE A 392 15.50 -14.72 3.39
C PHE A 392 15.27 -13.62 2.35
N TYR A 393 15.53 -12.36 2.73
CA TYR A 393 15.49 -11.23 1.82
C TYR A 393 16.91 -10.88 1.37
N GLN A 394 17.13 -10.78 0.06
CA GLN A 394 18.45 -10.49 -0.48
C GLN A 394 18.83 -9.00 -0.36
N LEU A 395 17.84 -8.10 -0.31
CA LEU A 395 18.03 -6.66 -0.12
C LEU A 395 17.41 -6.24 1.21
N SER A 396 18.12 -5.40 1.97
CA SER A 396 17.54 -4.72 3.13
C SER A 396 18.21 -3.38 3.34
N GLY A 397 17.46 -2.41 3.86
CA GLY A 397 17.99 -1.06 4.05
C GLY A 397 16.99 -0.11 4.68
N THR A 398 17.32 1.17 4.63
CA THR A 398 16.43 2.26 5.04
C THR A 398 16.34 3.25 3.90
N TYR A 399 15.11 3.53 3.47
CA TYR A 399 14.81 4.61 2.53
C TYR A 399 14.42 5.86 3.32
N LYS A 400 14.90 7.02 2.87
CA LYS A 400 14.58 8.33 3.43
C LYS A 400 14.40 9.35 2.31
N ASN A 401 13.29 10.06 2.33
CA ASN A 401 13.08 11.22 1.46
C ASN A 401 13.59 12.48 2.18
N GLN A 402 14.81 12.92 1.85
CA GLN A 402 15.45 14.01 2.57
C GLN A 402 14.72 15.35 2.39
N ASP A 403 14.22 15.63 1.18
CA ASP A 403 13.50 16.88 0.88
C ASP A 403 12.23 17.01 1.73
N SER A 404 11.50 15.90 1.90
CA SER A 404 10.34 15.83 2.80
C SER A 404 10.75 15.96 4.27
N ILE A 405 11.79 15.25 4.70
CA ILE A 405 12.27 15.30 6.09
C ILE A 405 12.71 16.71 6.47
N ASP A 406 13.38 17.42 5.56
CA ASP A 406 13.83 18.79 5.78
C ASP A 406 12.64 19.77 5.94
N LYS A 407 11.50 19.46 5.32
CA LYS A 407 10.30 20.30 5.33
C LYS A 407 9.30 19.94 6.44
N TYR A 408 9.24 18.66 6.82
CA TYR A 408 8.18 18.11 7.67
C TYR A 408 8.67 17.22 8.83
N ASP A 409 9.97 17.20 9.11
CA ASP A 409 10.62 16.29 10.06
C ASP A 409 10.53 14.79 9.67
N GLU A 410 11.21 13.92 10.42
CA GLU A 410 11.23 12.47 10.12
C GLU A 410 9.95 11.77 10.61
N HIS A 411 9.20 11.23 9.67
CA HIS A 411 8.01 10.41 9.89
C HIS A 411 8.28 8.96 9.49
N ARG A 412 8.49 8.10 10.50
CA ARG A 412 8.85 6.69 10.32
C ARG A 412 7.65 5.78 10.12
N GLY A 413 7.69 4.97 9.08
CA GLY A 413 6.67 3.95 8.78
C GLY A 413 7.05 2.54 9.24
N GLU A 414 6.08 1.63 9.12
CA GLU A 414 6.24 0.19 9.30
C GLU A 414 7.21 -0.41 8.26
N VAL A 415 7.92 -1.48 8.62
CA VAL A 415 8.86 -2.16 7.73
C VAL A 415 8.14 -2.63 6.46
N GLN A 416 8.62 -2.18 5.29
CA GLN A 416 8.07 -2.59 4.00
C GLN A 416 8.70 -3.91 3.56
N THR A 417 7.86 -4.87 3.18
CA THR A 417 8.30 -6.17 2.67
C THR A 417 7.98 -6.23 1.18
N LEU A 418 9.02 -6.41 0.35
CA LEU A 418 8.97 -6.25 -1.11
C LEU A 418 9.51 -7.52 -1.79
N ASP A 419 8.81 -8.64 -1.59
CA ASP A 419 9.23 -9.99 -1.99
C ASP A 419 9.70 -10.11 -3.45
N THR A 420 9.04 -9.39 -4.35
CA THR A 420 9.26 -9.50 -5.80
C THR A 420 10.26 -8.50 -6.36
N LEU A 421 10.72 -7.54 -5.55
CA LEU A 421 11.67 -6.52 -5.99
C LEU A 421 13.10 -6.94 -5.68
N TYR A 422 13.75 -7.50 -6.70
CA TYR A 422 15.10 -8.05 -6.60
C TYR A 422 16.21 -7.04 -6.95
N ASP A 423 15.88 -5.78 -7.27
CA ASP A 423 16.84 -4.74 -7.65
C ASP A 423 16.64 -3.46 -6.81
N GLN A 424 17.76 -2.83 -6.41
CA GLN A 424 17.74 -1.64 -5.55
C GLN A 424 17.05 -0.43 -6.20
N ASN A 425 17.19 -0.24 -7.51
CA ASN A 425 16.53 0.86 -8.20
C ASN A 425 15.03 0.62 -8.28
N ALA A 426 14.61 -0.64 -8.49
CA ALA A 426 13.19 -1.01 -8.43
C ALA A 426 12.60 -0.76 -7.03
N VAL A 427 13.33 -1.11 -5.97
CA VAL A 427 12.93 -0.80 -4.58
C VAL A 427 12.84 0.70 -4.33
N ASN A 428 13.84 1.49 -4.73
CA ASN A 428 13.83 2.93 -4.52
C ASN A 428 12.71 3.62 -5.29
N ASN A 429 12.53 3.27 -6.57
CA ASN A 429 11.46 3.80 -7.42
C ASN A 429 10.08 3.43 -6.85
N TRP A 430 9.93 2.20 -6.33
CA TRP A 430 8.73 1.80 -5.63
C TRP A 430 8.48 2.67 -4.40
N LEU A 431 9.47 2.82 -3.51
CA LEU A 431 9.33 3.59 -2.28
C LEU A 431 9.06 5.07 -2.55
N GLU A 432 9.70 5.66 -3.54
CA GLU A 432 9.46 7.05 -3.99
C GLU A 432 8.01 7.27 -4.44
N ASN A 433 7.43 6.31 -5.17
CA ASN A 433 6.08 6.44 -5.72
C ASN A 433 4.96 5.93 -4.79
N HIS A 434 5.29 5.15 -3.77
CA HIS A 434 4.30 4.56 -2.85
C HIS A 434 4.30 5.19 -1.47
N LEU A 435 5.33 5.92 -1.07
CA LEU A 435 5.35 6.60 0.22
C LEU A 435 4.62 7.93 0.15
N GLN A 436 3.79 8.18 1.15
CA GLN A 436 3.11 9.45 1.32
C GLN A 436 4.07 10.42 2.02
N VAL A 437 4.98 11.01 1.24
CA VAL A 437 6.08 11.82 1.81
C VAL A 437 5.66 13.24 2.13
N GLU A 438 4.50 13.71 1.70
CA GLU A 438 3.95 15.02 2.04
C GLU A 438 2.67 14.88 2.87
N PRO A 439 2.29 15.89 3.68
CA PRO A 439 0.99 15.84 4.34
C PRO A 439 -0.12 15.90 3.30
N VAL A 440 -1.19 15.14 3.55
CA VAL A 440 -2.39 15.16 2.73
C VAL A 440 -3.08 16.50 2.96
N THR A 441 -3.10 17.36 1.95
CA THR A 441 -3.76 18.66 1.99
C THR A 441 -5.03 18.57 1.17
N THR A 442 -6.16 18.52 1.87
CA THR A 442 -7.49 18.67 1.25
C THR A 442 -7.88 20.13 1.22
N MET A 443 -8.35 20.59 0.08
CA MET A 443 -8.87 21.93 -0.09
C MET A 443 -10.28 21.87 -0.64
N THR A 444 -11.24 22.42 0.10
CA THR A 444 -12.65 22.43 -0.25
C THR A 444 -13.04 23.81 -0.74
N TRP A 445 -13.51 23.88 -1.98
CA TRP A 445 -13.92 25.11 -2.64
C TRP A 445 -15.41 25.11 -2.92
N THR A 446 -16.07 26.23 -2.64
CA THR A 446 -17.45 26.47 -3.04
C THR A 446 -17.45 27.49 -4.17
N HIS A 447 -17.64 26.99 -5.39
CA HIS A 447 -17.55 27.79 -6.60
C HIS A 447 -18.92 28.17 -7.15
N LYS A 448 -19.00 29.37 -7.75
CA LYS A 448 -20.21 29.94 -8.36
C LYS A 448 -20.05 30.35 -9.83
N ASP A 449 -19.45 29.47 -10.65
CA ASP A 449 -19.39 29.65 -12.11
C ASP A 449 -19.52 28.30 -12.82
N ASN A 450 -19.73 28.35 -14.14
CA ASN A 450 -19.98 27.20 -15.00
C ASN A 450 -18.67 26.51 -15.44
N PHE A 451 -17.80 26.22 -14.48
CA PHE A 451 -16.56 25.49 -14.69
C PHE A 451 -16.82 24.00 -14.93
N HIS A 452 -16.12 23.40 -15.90
CA HIS A 452 -16.20 21.95 -16.14
C HIS A 452 -15.16 21.23 -15.28
N TYR A 453 -15.58 20.20 -14.56
CA TYR A 453 -14.71 19.41 -13.71
C TYR A 453 -15.05 17.93 -13.79
N GLU A 454 -14.02 17.12 -13.79
CA GLU A 454 -14.07 15.67 -13.70
C GLU A 454 -13.12 15.16 -12.61
N LEU A 455 -13.40 13.96 -12.08
CA LEU A 455 -12.48 13.31 -11.16
C LEU A 455 -11.14 13.06 -11.88
N GLY A 456 -10.03 13.43 -11.24
CA GLY A 456 -8.70 13.33 -11.85
C GLY A 456 -8.21 14.61 -12.52
N ASP A 457 -9.06 15.61 -12.73
CA ASP A 457 -8.59 16.90 -13.26
C ASP A 457 -7.58 17.54 -12.30
N SER A 458 -6.44 17.95 -12.85
CA SER A 458 -5.41 18.72 -12.15
C SER A 458 -5.59 20.20 -12.48
N ILE A 459 -5.72 21.00 -11.43
CA ILE A 459 -5.92 22.44 -11.48
C ILE A 459 -4.79 23.11 -10.72
N HIS A 460 -4.24 24.17 -11.30
CA HIS A 460 -3.21 24.94 -10.63
C HIS A 460 -3.86 25.86 -9.59
N THR A 461 -3.50 25.66 -8.33
CA THR A 461 -4.15 26.31 -7.19
C THR A 461 -3.21 27.31 -6.54
N ILE A 462 -3.68 28.56 -6.42
CA ILE A 462 -2.93 29.65 -5.79
C ILE A 462 -3.73 30.25 -4.64
N ASP A 463 -3.22 30.04 -3.43
CA ASP A 463 -3.67 30.68 -2.21
C ASP A 463 -2.48 31.39 -1.53
N PRO A 464 -2.33 32.71 -1.73
CA PRO A 464 -1.23 33.47 -1.14
C PRO A 464 -1.30 33.57 0.38
N GLU A 465 -2.49 33.47 0.99
CA GLU A 465 -2.65 33.58 2.44
C GLU A 465 -2.22 32.30 3.15
N LEU A 466 -2.37 31.17 2.45
CA LEU A 466 -2.01 29.84 2.94
C LEU A 466 -0.71 29.30 2.32
N ASN A 467 0.01 30.12 1.54
CA ASN A 467 1.26 29.78 0.86
C ASN A 467 1.14 28.50 -0.01
N VAL A 468 0.01 28.35 -0.68
CA VAL A 468 -0.26 27.28 -1.64
C VAL A 468 -0.07 27.83 -3.05
N ASP A 469 0.83 27.22 -3.80
CA ASP A 469 1.07 27.46 -5.22
C ASP A 469 1.48 26.12 -5.83
N ALA A 470 0.48 25.31 -6.19
CA ALA A 470 0.68 23.92 -6.57
C ALA A 470 -0.45 23.37 -7.46
N ASP A 471 -0.12 22.38 -8.27
CA ASP A 471 -1.11 21.58 -9.01
C ASP A 471 -1.83 20.64 -8.02
N MET A 472 -3.15 20.75 -7.92
CA MET A 472 -3.97 19.87 -7.09
C MET A 472 -4.97 19.09 -7.95
N VAL A 473 -5.26 17.85 -7.56
CA VAL A 473 -6.17 16.97 -8.31
C VAL A 473 -7.55 16.93 -7.65
N ILE A 474 -8.62 16.92 -8.45
CA ILE A 474 -10.00 16.79 -7.97
C ILE A 474 -10.27 15.33 -7.57
N PHE A 475 -10.57 15.10 -6.28
CA PHE A 475 -10.89 13.77 -5.74
C PHE A 475 -12.37 13.58 -5.42
N SER A 476 -13.08 14.67 -5.13
CA SER A 476 -14.53 14.60 -4.99
C SER A 476 -15.17 15.93 -5.32
N TYR A 477 -16.45 15.88 -5.66
CA TYR A 477 -17.27 17.07 -5.82
C TYR A 477 -18.73 16.77 -5.50
N THR A 478 -19.43 17.82 -5.12
CA THR A 478 -20.88 17.88 -4.97
C THR A 478 -21.42 18.96 -5.91
N VAL A 479 -22.32 18.59 -6.81
CA VAL A 479 -22.86 19.51 -7.82
C VAL A 479 -24.36 19.38 -7.98
N ASN A 480 -25.03 20.50 -8.28
CA ASN A 480 -26.34 20.49 -8.87
C ASN A 480 -26.28 20.61 -10.41
N ASP A 481 -26.40 19.49 -11.14
CA ASP A 481 -26.36 19.47 -12.60
C ASP A 481 -27.53 20.21 -13.29
N PHE A 482 -28.60 20.51 -12.55
CA PHE A 482 -29.79 21.21 -13.05
C PHE A 482 -29.76 22.71 -12.74
N ASN A 483 -28.89 23.12 -11.82
CA ASN A 483 -28.61 24.51 -11.46
C ASN A 483 -27.11 24.62 -11.10
N PRO A 484 -26.22 24.72 -12.11
CA PRO A 484 -24.77 24.61 -11.94
C PRO A 484 -24.13 25.89 -11.35
N VAL A 485 -24.85 26.57 -10.45
CA VAL A 485 -24.43 27.82 -9.82
C VAL A 485 -23.70 27.56 -8.51
N ASP A 486 -23.87 26.41 -7.87
CA ASP A 486 -23.17 26.06 -6.64
C ASP A 486 -22.56 24.66 -6.77
N ALA A 487 -21.22 24.60 -6.70
CA ALA A 487 -20.46 23.36 -6.69
C ALA A 487 -19.47 23.37 -5.53
N THR A 488 -19.42 22.28 -4.78
CA THR A 488 -18.39 22.04 -3.77
C THR A 488 -17.37 21.08 -4.36
N ILE A 489 -16.13 21.53 -4.58
CA ILE A 489 -15.06 20.72 -5.17
C ILE A 489 -13.98 20.52 -4.12
N ASN A 490 -13.55 19.27 -3.96
CA ASN A 490 -12.48 18.91 -3.04
C ASN A 490 -11.25 18.48 -3.83
N PHE A 491 -10.17 19.21 -3.60
CA PHE A 491 -8.86 18.98 -4.16
C PHE A 491 -7.98 18.25 -3.15
N ASN A 492 -7.04 17.45 -3.65
CA ASN A 492 -5.99 16.87 -2.85
C ASN A 492 -4.65 16.98 -3.59
N ASN A 493 -3.57 17.20 -2.84
CA ASN A 493 -2.20 17.19 -3.34
C ASN A 493 -1.63 15.77 -3.50
N THR A 494 -2.25 14.78 -2.86
CA THR A 494 -1.66 13.45 -2.69
C THR A 494 -2.74 12.41 -2.93
N GLY A 495 -2.69 11.73 -4.08
CA GLY A 495 -3.73 10.74 -4.38
C GLY A 495 -3.81 9.59 -3.36
N LYS A 496 -2.77 9.38 -2.55
CA LYS A 496 -2.66 8.26 -1.65
C LYS A 496 -2.99 8.63 -0.19
N ALA A 497 -4.28 8.64 0.17
CA ALA A 497 -4.75 8.38 1.55
C ALA A 497 -6.29 8.41 1.60
N MET A 498 -6.93 7.36 1.11
CA MET A 498 -8.39 7.26 1.07
C MET A 498 -9.05 6.86 2.40
N LYS A 499 -8.28 6.39 3.40
CA LYS A 499 -8.81 5.89 4.67
C LYS A 499 -9.12 7.01 5.67
N ASP A 500 -8.35 8.10 5.64
CA ASP A 500 -8.52 9.29 6.49
C ASP A 500 -9.57 10.28 5.97
N ILE A 501 -9.97 10.16 4.69
CA ILE A 501 -11.02 10.97 4.07
C ILE A 501 -12.33 10.90 4.86
N ASN A 502 -12.68 9.75 5.45
CA ASN A 502 -13.88 9.62 6.28
C ASN A 502 -13.80 10.45 7.59
N ALA A 503 -12.66 10.46 8.26
CA ALA A 503 -12.51 11.22 9.52
C ALA A 503 -12.48 12.74 9.29
N ILE A 504 -11.96 13.16 8.13
CA ILE A 504 -11.83 14.55 7.70
C ILE A 504 -13.16 15.07 7.12
N LEU A 505 -13.83 14.33 6.23
CA LEU A 505 -15.16 14.68 5.68
C LEU A 505 -16.25 14.69 6.75
N LEU A 506 -16.27 13.71 7.67
CA LEU A 506 -17.22 13.76 8.80
C LEU A 506 -16.96 14.99 9.67
N LYS A 507 -15.70 15.38 9.91
CA LYS A 507 -15.37 16.60 10.67
C LYS A 507 -15.68 17.89 9.90
N SER A 508 -15.44 17.97 8.59
CA SER A 508 -15.76 19.17 7.79
C SER A 508 -17.28 19.36 7.63
N ILE A 509 -18.03 18.28 7.37
CA ILE A 509 -19.50 18.31 7.33
C ILE A 509 -20.10 18.65 8.70
N THR A 510 -19.49 18.18 9.80
CA THR A 510 -19.94 18.53 11.15
C THR A 510 -19.55 19.96 11.52
N ASN A 511 -18.37 20.45 11.13
CA ASN A 511 -17.92 21.83 11.41
C ASN A 511 -18.69 22.89 10.59
N ILE A 512 -19.18 22.56 9.38
CA ILE A 512 -20.14 23.41 8.66
C ILE A 512 -21.45 23.57 9.46
N ASN A 513 -21.80 22.62 10.32
CA ASN A 513 -23.01 22.64 11.14
C ASN A 513 -22.81 23.04 12.61
N THR A 514 -21.59 22.99 13.14
CA THR A 514 -21.30 23.36 14.53
C THR A 514 -19.99 24.12 14.61
N ASP A 515 -20.08 25.44 14.48
CA ASP A 515 -19.21 26.33 15.24
C ASP A 515 -19.32 25.95 16.73
N VAL A 516 -18.19 25.99 17.43
CA VAL A 516 -17.98 25.88 18.90
C VAL A 516 -17.19 24.62 19.34
N GLY A 517 -15.87 24.78 19.28
CA GLY A 517 -14.90 24.47 20.35
C GLY A 517 -14.78 23.06 20.89
N ASN A 518 -13.64 22.39 20.62
CA ASN A 518 -12.63 22.13 21.65
C ASN A 518 -11.36 21.52 21.03
N THR A 519 -10.19 22.03 21.44
CA THR A 519 -8.86 21.53 21.07
C THR A 519 -8.41 20.42 22.03
N GLY A 520 -8.01 19.26 21.49
CA GLY A 520 -7.38 18.19 22.25
C GLY A 520 -6.36 17.44 21.38
N PHE A 521 -5.10 17.48 21.80
CA PHE A 521 -3.92 16.93 21.15
C PHE A 521 -3.86 15.40 21.20
N ASN A 522 -3.81 14.75 20.02
CA ASN A 522 -2.92 13.64 19.64
C ASN A 522 -3.23 13.23 18.19
N GLY A 523 -2.28 13.45 17.28
CA GLY A 523 -2.46 13.46 15.83
C GLY A 523 -2.80 14.87 15.35
N ALA A 524 -1.82 15.60 14.79
CA ALA A 524 -2.01 16.98 14.39
C ALA A 524 -2.84 17.05 13.10
N THR A 525 -4.16 17.19 13.23
CA THR A 525 -5.04 17.67 12.16
C THR A 525 -5.14 19.19 12.29
N GLY A 526 -4.62 19.92 11.31
CA GLY A 526 -4.73 21.38 11.26
C GLY A 526 -5.77 21.78 10.22
N GLY A 527 -6.82 22.49 10.64
CA GLY A 527 -7.81 23.08 9.74
C GLY A 527 -7.82 24.60 9.86
N ARG A 528 -7.86 25.31 8.74
CA ARG A 528 -8.11 26.75 8.69
C ARG A 528 -9.35 26.98 7.82
N HIS A 529 -10.34 27.65 8.39
CA HIS A 529 -11.56 28.08 7.72
C HIS A 529 -11.49 29.60 7.56
N GLU A 530 -11.45 30.08 6.33
CA GLU A 530 -11.39 31.50 6.02
C GLU A 530 -12.68 31.94 5.31
N ASN A 531 -13.44 32.81 5.98
CA ASN A 531 -14.62 33.46 5.43
C ASN A 531 -14.48 34.96 5.65
N HIS A 532 -14.08 35.68 4.61
CA HIS A 532 -13.78 37.10 4.67
C HIS A 532 -15.04 37.99 4.62
N PHE A 533 -16.23 37.38 4.53
CA PHE A 533 -17.51 38.08 4.44
C PHE A 533 -18.36 38.00 5.71
N ASN A 534 -17.96 37.22 6.71
CA ASN A 534 -18.77 36.97 7.92
C ASN A 534 -18.93 38.20 8.84
N ASN A 535 -18.24 39.31 8.55
CA ASN A 535 -18.35 40.58 9.29
C ASN A 535 -18.52 41.81 8.38
N MET A 536 -18.86 41.63 7.10
CA MET A 536 -19.20 42.81 6.28
C MET A 536 -20.59 43.32 6.70
N VAL A 537 -20.59 44.43 7.44
CA VAL A 537 -21.77 45.28 7.58
C VAL A 537 -22.20 45.68 6.17
N LEU A 538 -23.33 45.15 5.71
CA LEU A 538 -23.99 45.61 4.50
C LEU A 538 -24.19 47.12 4.64
N LEU A 539 -23.47 47.90 3.83
CA LEU A 539 -23.65 49.35 3.76
C LEU A 539 -25.13 49.64 3.56
N THR A 540 -25.69 50.45 4.45
CA THR A 540 -27.08 50.88 4.34
C THR A 540 -27.28 51.58 2.98
N LYS A 541 -28.51 51.56 2.44
CA LYS A 541 -28.82 52.25 1.17
C LYS A 541 -28.37 53.72 1.18
N GLU A 542 -28.34 54.34 2.36
CA GLU A 542 -27.92 55.72 2.56
C GLU A 542 -26.39 55.91 2.43
N GLU A 543 -25.60 54.92 2.83
CA GLU A 543 -24.14 54.90 2.65
C GLU A 543 -23.77 54.58 1.20
N GLN A 544 -24.53 53.71 0.53
CA GLN A 544 -24.37 53.44 -0.91
C GLN A 544 -24.67 54.68 -1.78
N GLU A 545 -25.70 55.46 -1.43
CA GLU A 545 -26.02 56.74 -2.09
C GLU A 545 -24.94 57.81 -1.88
N LYS A 546 -24.32 57.86 -0.70
CA LYS A 546 -23.19 58.78 -0.41
C LYS A 546 -21.95 58.44 -1.23
N ILE A 547 -21.64 57.15 -1.36
CA ILE A 547 -20.50 56.69 -2.18
C ILE A 547 -20.78 56.99 -3.66
N LYS A 548 -22.00 56.77 -4.14
CA LYS A 548 -22.39 57.08 -5.52
C LYS A 548 -22.25 58.57 -5.84
N LYS A 549 -22.68 59.46 -4.94
CA LYS A 549 -22.48 60.92 -5.09
C LYS A 549 -21.02 61.36 -5.06
N PHE A 550 -20.14 60.62 -4.38
CA PHE A 550 -18.71 60.91 -4.32
C PHE A 550 -17.95 60.42 -5.55
N VAL A 551 -18.44 59.36 -6.20
CA VAL A 551 -17.88 58.84 -7.45
C VAL A 551 -18.34 59.66 -8.67
N ASP A 552 -19.54 60.23 -8.59
CA ASP A 552 -20.12 61.08 -9.65
C ASP A 552 -19.74 62.59 -9.53
N SER A 553 -18.91 62.97 -8.54
CA SER A 553 -18.36 64.32 -8.33
C SER A 553 -16.88 64.37 -8.64
#